data_AF-A0A8J7IFT8-F1
#
_entry.id   AF-A0A8J7IFT8-F1
#
_cell.length_a   1.000
_cell.length_b   1.000
_cell.length_c   1.000
_cell.angle_alpha   90.00
_cell.angle_beta   90.00
_cell.angle_gamma   90.00
#
_symmetry.space_group_name_H-M   'P 1'
#
loop_
_entity.id
_entity.type
_entity.pdbx_description
1 polymer ?
#
loop_
_entity_poly.entity_id
_entity_poly.type
_entity_poly.pdbx_seq_one_letter_code
_entity_poly.pdbx_strand_id
1 'polypeptide(L)'
;MIEFIEPIQSRAIGVTYMLIAWAYLQFVLPAMIPLGRWHILKFWCFALALGSFGLGRLFGPIYLETNAWIFAIGHYGLITYAALRLLGILREHKGRWRSHHHAPPHD
;
A
#
# COMPACT_ATOMS: atom_id res chain seq x y z
N MET A 1 20.70 -20.81 15.75
CA MET A 1 21.05 -19.46 15.25
C MET A 1 20.01 -18.91 14.26
N ILE A 2 19.41 -19.73 13.39
CA ILE A 2 18.38 -19.31 12.42
C ILE A 2 17.06 -18.88 13.10
N GLU A 3 16.64 -19.57 14.18
CA GLU A 3 15.40 -19.28 14.92
C GLU A 3 15.33 -17.87 15.56
N PHE A 4 16.47 -17.21 15.80
CA PHE A 4 16.50 -15.84 16.33
C PHE A 4 16.47 -14.76 15.24
N ILE A 5 16.79 -15.11 14.00
CA ILE A 5 16.90 -14.15 12.89
C ILE A 5 15.52 -13.76 12.36
N GLU A 6 14.63 -14.74 12.18
CA GLU A 6 13.26 -14.51 11.68
C GLU A 6 12.43 -13.51 12.51
N PRO A 7 12.39 -13.58 13.86
CA PRO A 7 11.66 -12.61 14.65
C PRO A 7 12.26 -11.21 14.60
N ILE A 8 13.59 -11.08 14.52
CA ILE A 8 14.27 -9.78 14.40
C ILE A 8 14.00 -9.15 13.03
N GLN A 9 14.11 -9.93 11.95
CA GLN A 9 13.78 -9.48 10.60
C GLN A 9 12.32 -9.08 10.48
N SER A 10 11.39 -9.89 11.02
CA SER A 10 9.96 -9.55 11.01
C SER A 10 9.69 -8.22 11.73
N ARG A 11 10.30 -8.00 12.90
CA ARG A 11 10.15 -6.74 13.64
C ARG A 11 10.77 -5.56 12.91
N ALA A 12 11.97 -5.70 12.35
CA ALA A 12 12.62 -4.65 11.56
C ALA A 12 11.75 -4.24 10.37
N ILE A 13 11.20 -5.22 9.64
CA ILE A 13 10.25 -4.98 8.56
C ILE A 13 9.00 -4.25 9.09
N GLY A 14 8.46 -4.70 10.23
CA GLY A 14 7.31 -4.06 10.88
C GLY A 14 7.55 -2.57 11.17
N VAL A 15 8.69 -2.24 11.77
CA VAL A 15 9.09 -0.84 12.05
C VAL A 15 9.21 -0.04 10.75
N THR A 16 9.86 -0.58 9.72
CA THR A 16 9.99 0.12 8.43
C THR A 16 8.62 0.47 7.84
N TYR A 17 7.68 -0.47 7.82
CA TYR A 17 6.34 -0.21 7.30
C TYR A 17 5.55 0.80 8.16
N MET A 18 5.74 0.80 9.48
CA MET A 18 5.15 1.82 10.35
C MET A 18 5.75 3.21 10.11
N LEU A 19 7.07 3.32 9.91
CA LEU A 19 7.72 4.59 9.58
C LEU A 19 7.26 5.12 8.22
N ILE A 20 7.10 4.25 7.23
CA ILE A 20 6.54 4.62 5.92
C ILE A 20 5.10 5.11 6.09
N ALA A 21 4.25 4.37 6.82
CA ALA A 21 2.87 4.78 7.09
C ALA A 21 2.80 6.16 7.77
N TRP A 22 3.65 6.38 8.77
CA TRP A 22 3.75 7.64 9.49
C TRP A 22 4.19 8.79 8.58
N ALA A 23 5.29 8.61 7.85
CA ALA A 23 5.77 9.61 6.89
C ALA A 23 4.70 9.92 5.83
N TYR A 24 3.94 8.90 5.41
CA TYR A 24 2.84 9.08 4.47
C TYR A 24 1.71 9.97 5.03
N LEU A 25 1.30 9.73 6.28
CA LEU A 25 0.28 10.55 6.95
C LEU A 25 0.75 11.98 7.22
N GLN A 26 2.03 12.18 7.54
CA GLN A 26 2.58 13.48 7.89
C GLN A 26 2.88 14.36 6.67
N PHE A 27 3.40 13.78 5.59
CA PHE A 27 3.89 14.56 4.45
C PHE A 27 3.02 14.43 3.21
N VAL A 28 2.53 13.22 2.91
CA VAL A 28 1.80 12.96 1.66
C VAL A 28 0.34 13.31 1.81
N LEU A 29 -0.32 12.88 2.90
CA LEU A 29 -1.75 13.13 3.09
C LEU A 29 -2.11 14.64 3.10
N PRO A 30 -1.36 15.55 3.76
CA PRO A 30 -1.68 16.98 3.74
C PRO A 30 -1.49 17.61 2.36
N ALA A 31 -0.47 17.18 1.61
CA ALA A 31 -0.24 17.64 0.24
C ALA A 31 -1.37 17.23 -0.73
N MET A 32 -2.18 16.23 -0.36
CA MET A 32 -3.29 15.72 -1.16
C MET A 32 -4.65 16.36 -0.81
N ILE A 33 -4.71 17.23 0.22
CA ILE A 33 -5.92 17.99 0.59
C ILE A 33 -6.57 18.73 -0.60
N PRO A 34 -5.83 19.43 -1.48
CA PRO A 34 -6.45 20.14 -2.60
C PRO A 34 -6.96 19.23 -3.73
N LEU A 35 -6.60 17.94 -3.76
CA LEU A 35 -6.94 17.02 -4.86
C LEU A 35 -8.32 16.33 -4.69
N GLY A 36 -9.08 16.74 -3.67
CA GLY A 36 -10.45 16.31 -3.43
C GLY A 36 -10.60 15.11 -2.48
N ARG A 37 -11.78 15.03 -1.86
CA ARG A 37 -12.09 14.13 -0.73
C ARG A 37 -11.82 12.64 -1.02
N TRP A 38 -12.07 12.20 -2.26
CA TRP A 38 -11.85 10.81 -2.67
C TRP A 38 -10.38 10.42 -2.80
N HIS A 39 -9.50 11.35 -3.16
CA HIS A 39 -8.06 11.09 -3.20
C HIS A 39 -7.51 10.96 -1.78
N ILE A 40 -7.86 11.89 -0.90
CA ILE A 40 -7.47 11.86 0.52
C ILE A 40 -7.88 10.54 1.17
N LEU A 41 -9.11 10.06 0.94
CA LEU A 41 -9.58 8.80 1.51
C LEU A 41 -8.77 7.58 1.04
N LYS A 42 -8.45 7.50 -0.27
CA LYS A 42 -7.60 6.42 -0.81
C LYS A 42 -6.22 6.42 -0.17
N PHE A 43 -5.62 7.59 -0.01
CA PHE A 43 -4.31 7.76 0.60
C PHE A 43 -4.31 7.45 2.10
N TRP A 44 -5.40 7.81 2.79
CA TRP A 44 -5.60 7.49 4.19
C TRP A 44 -5.76 5.98 4.42
N CYS A 45 -6.61 5.31 3.62
CA CYS A 45 -6.78 3.86 3.67
C CYS A 45 -5.48 3.11 3.36
N PHE A 46 -4.66 3.62 2.44
CA PHE A 46 -3.35 3.05 2.14
C PHE A 46 -2.38 3.15 3.32
N ALA A 47 -2.31 4.34 3.95
CA ALA A 47 -1.49 4.54 5.13
C ALA A 47 -1.92 3.65 6.31
N LEU A 48 -3.24 3.47 6.51
CA LEU A 48 -3.75 2.53 7.50
C LEU A 48 -3.36 1.08 7.19
N ALA A 49 -3.47 0.65 5.93
CA ALA A 49 -3.06 -0.70 5.54
C ALA A 49 -1.56 -0.96 5.78
N LEU A 50 -0.71 0.03 5.48
CA LEU A 50 0.73 -0.01 5.81
C LEU A 50 0.96 -0.08 7.32
N GLY A 51 0.24 0.74 8.10
CA GLY A 51 0.33 0.78 9.55
C GLY A 51 -0.07 -0.54 10.20
N SER A 52 -1.21 -1.12 9.79
CA SER A 52 -1.70 -2.41 10.28
C SER A 52 -0.77 -3.56 9.89
N PHE A 53 -0.22 -3.55 8.67
CA PHE A 53 0.77 -4.54 8.26
C PHE A 53 2.06 -4.46 9.10
N GLY A 54 2.58 -3.25 9.30
CA GLY A 54 3.76 -2.99 10.12
C GLY A 54 3.56 -3.40 11.58
N LEU A 55 2.41 -3.04 12.16
CA LEU A 55 2.01 -3.40 13.52
C LEU A 55 1.88 -4.92 13.68
N GLY A 56 1.24 -5.59 12.72
CA GLY A 56 1.10 -7.06 12.71
C GLY A 56 2.44 -7.78 12.62
N ARG A 57 3.41 -7.25 11.87
CA ARG A 57 4.79 -7.79 11.77
C ARG A 57 5.62 -7.52 13.03
N LEU A 58 5.39 -6.40 13.70
CA LEU A 58 6.08 -5.99 14.93
C LEU A 58 5.67 -6.86 16.12
N PHE A 59 4.37 -7.14 16.24
CA PHE A 59 3.78 -7.86 17.37
C PHE A 59 3.47 -9.34 17.07
N GLY A 60 3.50 -9.76 15.80
CA GLY A 60 3.25 -11.13 15.37
C GLY A 60 4.10 -12.19 16.09
N PRO A 61 5.42 -11.98 16.31
CA PRO A 61 6.26 -12.96 17.01
C PRO A 61 5.97 -13.09 18.52
N ILE A 62 5.27 -12.12 19.12
CA ILE A 62 5.01 -12.06 20.57
C ILE A 62 3.61 -12.57 20.91
N TYR A 63 2.65 -12.39 19.99
CA TYR A 63 1.22 -12.64 20.22
C TYR A 63 0.63 -13.52 19.11
N LEU A 64 1.26 -14.69 18.90
CA LEU A 64 1.10 -15.63 17.76
C LEU A 64 -0.35 -15.87 17.25
N GLU A 65 -1.38 -15.66 18.06
CA GLU A 65 -2.78 -15.80 17.63
C GLU A 65 -3.59 -14.49 17.64
N THR A 66 -3.35 -13.59 18.60
CA THR A 66 -4.21 -12.41 18.80
C THR A 66 -3.96 -11.28 17.80
N ASN A 67 -2.77 -11.19 17.19
CA ASN A 67 -2.44 -10.09 16.25
C ASN A 67 -2.38 -10.53 14.77
N ALA A 68 -2.61 -11.82 14.50
CA ALA A 68 -2.63 -12.37 13.14
C ALA A 68 -3.71 -11.71 12.25
N TRP A 69 -4.85 -11.31 12.85
CA TRP A 69 -5.91 -10.62 12.12
C TRP A 69 -5.51 -9.19 11.72
N ILE A 70 -4.75 -8.47 12.55
CA ILE A 70 -4.24 -7.12 12.23
C ILE A 70 -3.28 -7.19 11.05
N PHE A 71 -2.38 -8.19 11.09
CA PHE A 71 -1.50 -8.48 9.98
C PHE A 71 -2.29 -8.80 8.70
N ALA A 72 -3.30 -9.68 8.79
CA ALA A 72 -4.13 -10.07 7.65
C ALA A 72 -4.87 -8.87 7.04
N ILE A 73 -5.49 -8.01 7.86
CA ILE A 73 -6.17 -6.79 7.38
C ILE A 73 -5.20 -5.88 6.65
N GLY A 74 -4.03 -5.61 7.23
CA GLY A 74 -3.00 -4.79 6.58
C GLY A 74 -2.54 -5.40 5.26
N HIS A 75 -2.26 -6.71 5.25
CA HIS A 75 -1.77 -7.42 4.07
C HIS A 75 -2.81 -7.46 2.94
N TYR A 76 -4.05 -7.85 3.21
CA TYR A 76 -5.12 -7.85 2.21
C TYR A 76 -5.48 -6.43 1.73
N GLY A 77 -5.40 -5.45 2.62
CA GLY A 77 -5.56 -4.03 2.26
C GLY A 77 -4.52 -3.57 1.24
N LEU A 78 -3.25 -3.92 1.45
CA LEU A 78 -2.16 -3.61 0.52
C LEU A 78 -2.31 -4.33 -0.82
N ILE A 79 -2.67 -5.62 -0.81
CA ILE A 79 -2.93 -6.39 -2.04
C ILE A 79 -4.07 -5.76 -2.83
N THR A 80 -5.17 -5.42 -2.17
CA THR A 80 -6.33 -4.79 -2.81
C THR A 80 -5.95 -3.44 -3.42
N TYR A 81 -5.20 -2.62 -2.70
CA TYR A 81 -4.70 -1.35 -3.21
C TYR A 81 -3.81 -1.54 -4.46
N ALA A 82 -2.87 -2.47 -4.41
CA ALA A 82 -1.99 -2.77 -5.54
C ALA A 82 -2.76 -3.26 -6.78
N ALA A 83 -3.74 -4.14 -6.58
CA ALA A 83 -4.61 -4.64 -7.66
C ALA A 83 -5.42 -3.51 -8.31
N LEU A 84 -6.02 -2.63 -7.50
CA LEU A 84 -6.77 -1.48 -8.01
C LEU A 84 -5.87 -0.49 -8.75
N ARG A 85 -4.65 -0.26 -8.26
CA ARG A 85 -3.68 0.62 -8.93
C ARG A 85 -3.24 0.04 -10.28
N LEU A 86 -2.95 -1.26 -10.33
CA LEU A 86 -2.60 -1.96 -11.56
C LEU A 86 -3.74 -1.89 -12.59
N LEU A 87 -4.99 -2.10 -12.15
CA LEU A 87 -6.16 -1.97 -13.00
C LEU A 87 -6.30 -0.55 -13.57
N GLY A 88 -6.02 0.48 -12.77
CA GLY A 88 -5.98 1.87 -13.21
C GLY A 88 -4.94 2.11 -14.31
N ILE A 89 -3.70 1.65 -14.08
CA ILE A 89 -2.60 1.74 -15.06
C ILE A 89 -2.98 1.02 -16.37
N LEU A 90 -3.54 -0.18 -16.29
CA LEU A 90 -3.98 -0.95 -17.47
C LEU A 90 -5.06 -0.20 -18.27
N ARG A 91 -6.01 0.45 -17.59
CA ARG A 91 -7.05 1.26 -18.25
C ARG A 91 -6.47 2.49 -18.93
N GLU A 92 -5.56 3.22 -18.28
CA GLU A 92 -4.88 4.38 -18.84
C GLU A 92 -4.02 4.02 -20.06
N HIS A 93 -3.28 2.91 -19.99
CA HIS A 93 -2.49 2.43 -21.12
C HIS A 93 -3.37 1.96 -22.28
N LYS A 94 -4.44 1.21 -22.03
CA LYS A 94 -5.36 0.78 -23.10
C LYS A 94 -5.94 1.97 -23.89
N GLY A 95 -6.15 3.11 -23.25
CA GLY A 95 -6.55 4.36 -23.92
C GLY A 95 -5.48 4.89 -24.90
N ARG A 96 -4.21 4.91 -24.49
CA ARG A 96 -3.10 5.42 -25.34
C ARG A 96 -2.78 4.55 -26.54
N TRP A 97 -2.83 3.22 -26.37
CA TRP A 97 -2.59 2.29 -27.48
C TRP A 97 -3.68 2.42 -28.56
N ARG A 98 -4.92 2.68 -28.16
CA ARG A 98 -6.04 2.85 -29.11
C ARG A 98 -5.94 4.14 -29.92
N SER A 99 -5.48 5.23 -29.31
CA SER A 99 -5.27 6.51 -30.02
C SER A 99 -4.08 6.48 -30.98
N HIS A 100 -3.07 5.65 -30.72
CA HIS A 100 -1.90 5.52 -31.61
C HIS A 100 -2.19 4.68 -32.86
N HIS A 101 -3.18 3.78 -32.81
CA HIS A 101 -3.61 2.98 -33.97
C HIS A 101 -4.79 3.58 -34.77
N HIS A 102 -5.27 4.77 -34.39
CA HIS A 102 -6.34 5.49 -35.09
C HIS A 102 -5.89 6.87 -35.63
N ALA A 103 -4.58 7.14 -35.71
CA ALA A 103 -4.12 8.25 -36.52
C ALA A 103 -4.45 7.94 -37.99
N PRO A 104 -5.35 8.70 -38.65
CA PRO A 104 -5.57 8.51 -40.08
C PRO A 104 -4.26 8.81 -40.83
N PRO A 105 -3.97 8.10 -41.94
CA PRO A 105 -2.89 8.53 -42.82
C PRO A 105 -3.14 9.98 -43.22
N HIS A 106 -2.15 10.83 -42.99
CA HIS A 106 -2.15 12.20 -43.48
C HIS A 106 -1.91 12.14 -44.99
N ASP A 107 -3.00 12.27 -45.76
CA ASP A 107 -3.00 12.60 -47.18
C ASP A 107 -3.50 14.04 -47.37
#